data_AF-A0AAN0NFW2-F1
#
_entry.id   AF-A0AAN0NFW2-F1
#
_cell.length_a   1.000
_cell.length_b   1.000
_cell.length_c   1.000
_cell.angle_alpha   90.00
_cell.angle_beta   90.00
_cell.angle_gamma   90.00
#
_symmetry.space_group_name_H-M   'P 1'
#
loop_
_entity.id
_entity.type
_entity.pdbx_description
1 polymer ?
#
loop_
_entity_poly.entity_id
_entity_poly.type
_entity_poly.pdbx_seq_one_letter_code
_entity_poly.pdbx_strand_id
1 'polypeptide(L)'
;MTGAQTATRASAASSNPVVTASFGGGQINWEDDSTMIYRFTAIERDDKIFVCGAYAGSGSSLNPAFNNQLLRRSTVTVNGETVLRSLAYFYSASADMADSLLVGSETRCRSTSLAAGSVPLEEVQVELRQGRVTIRT
;
A
#
# COMPACT_ATOMS: atom_id res chain seq x y z
N MET A 1 9.15 -1.73 -8.46
CA MET A 1 9.39 -2.74 -7.40
C MET A 1 8.06 -3.40 -7.08
N THR A 2 8.07 -4.72 -6.94
CA THR A 2 6.88 -5.54 -6.65
C THR A 2 7.06 -6.13 -5.26
N GLY A 3 6.09 -5.95 -4.35
CA GLY A 3 6.12 -6.55 -3.01
C GLY A 3 5.28 -7.83 -2.97
N ALA A 4 5.84 -8.94 -2.51
CA ALA A 4 5.10 -10.17 -2.23
C ALA A 4 4.58 -10.18 -0.77
N GLN A 5 3.44 -10.83 -0.51
CA GLN A 5 2.81 -10.92 0.82
C GLN A 5 2.43 -12.37 1.16
N THR A 6 2.42 -12.72 2.44
CA THR A 6 1.87 -14.00 2.92
C THR A 6 0.43 -13.80 3.37
N ALA A 7 -0.52 -14.38 2.63
CA ALA A 7 -1.95 -14.23 2.90
C ALA A 7 -2.35 -14.98 4.18
N THR A 8 -3.00 -14.28 5.11
CA THR A 8 -3.73 -14.89 6.22
C THR A 8 -5.22 -14.70 5.99
N ARG A 9 -5.99 -15.80 5.89
CA ARG A 9 -7.46 -15.73 5.86
C ARG A 9 -7.96 -15.23 7.21
N ALA A 10 -8.38 -13.96 7.27
CA ALA A 10 -9.09 -13.42 8.41
C ALA A 10 -10.60 -13.54 8.16
N SER A 11 -11.29 -14.32 8.99
CA SER A 11 -12.76 -14.31 9.02
C SER A 11 -13.25 -12.91 9.43
N ALA A 12 -13.99 -12.26 8.53
CA ALA A 12 -14.83 -11.07 8.73
C ALA A 12 -14.51 -10.18 9.96
N ALA A 13 -13.30 -9.64 10.04
CA ALA A 13 -13.03 -8.53 10.93
C ALA A 13 -13.63 -7.27 10.30
N SER A 14 -14.62 -6.64 10.95
CA SER A 14 -15.20 -5.38 10.48
C SER A 14 -14.20 -4.21 10.52
N SER A 15 -13.07 -4.39 11.21
CA SER A 15 -11.98 -3.43 11.34
C SER A 15 -10.88 -3.67 10.31
N ASN A 16 -10.27 -2.60 9.79
CA ASN A 16 -9.10 -2.71 8.92
C ASN A 16 -7.94 -3.40 9.67
N PRO A 17 -7.18 -4.27 9.01
CA PRO A 17 -6.08 -4.97 9.67
C PRO A 17 -4.96 -3.97 10.00
N VAL A 18 -4.28 -4.19 11.12
CA VAL A 18 -3.10 -3.42 11.51
C VAL A 18 -1.89 -3.99 10.76
N VAL A 19 -0.94 -3.13 10.39
CA VAL A 19 0.30 -3.57 9.72
C VAL A 19 1.07 -4.52 10.61
N THR A 20 1.44 -5.67 10.05
CA THR A 20 2.32 -6.67 10.68
C THR A 20 3.53 -6.94 9.81
N ALA A 21 4.51 -7.68 10.34
CA ALA A 21 5.73 -8.02 9.60
C ALA A 21 5.48 -8.88 8.34
N SER A 22 4.33 -9.56 8.23
CA SER A 22 3.98 -10.39 7.08
C SER A 22 3.38 -9.61 5.90
N PHE A 23 3.10 -8.32 6.09
CA PHE A 23 2.55 -7.48 5.02
C PHE A 23 3.59 -7.29 3.92
N GLY A 24 3.14 -7.39 2.66
CA GLY A 24 3.95 -7.02 1.52
C GLY A 24 4.31 -5.54 1.57
N GLY A 25 5.33 -5.13 0.84
CA GLY A 25 5.74 -3.73 0.86
C GLY A 25 7.10 -3.48 0.25
N GLY A 26 7.60 -2.28 0.47
CA GLY A 26 8.93 -1.88 0.02
C GLY A 26 9.27 -0.46 0.46
N GLN A 27 10.47 -0.05 0.06
CA GLN A 27 11.01 1.28 0.31
C GLN A 27 11.40 1.93 -1.02
N ILE A 28 11.19 3.24 -1.10
CA ILE A 28 11.65 4.11 -2.17
C ILE A 28 12.49 5.21 -1.55
N ASN A 29 13.61 5.51 -2.20
CA ASN A 29 14.43 6.65 -1.88
C ASN A 29 14.26 7.68 -2.99
N TRP A 30 14.05 8.93 -2.60
CA TRP A 30 13.99 10.09 -3.47
C TRP A 30 15.40 10.65 -3.68
N GLU A 31 15.56 11.55 -4.65
CA GLU A 31 16.86 12.16 -4.97
C GLU A 31 17.38 13.10 -3.87
N ASP A 32 16.50 13.59 -3.00
CA ASP A 32 16.81 14.52 -1.89
C ASP A 32 17.04 13.78 -0.56
N ASP A 33 17.50 12.53 -0.62
CA ASP A 33 17.69 11.60 0.51
C ASP A 33 16.42 11.31 1.33
N SER A 34 15.27 11.83 0.92
CA SER A 34 14.00 11.49 1.57
C SER A 34 13.55 10.10 1.16
N THR A 35 12.79 9.43 2.03
CA THR A 35 12.36 8.05 1.77
C THR A 35 10.87 7.89 1.95
N MET A 36 10.31 6.87 1.31
CA MET A 36 8.97 6.38 1.55
C MET A 36 9.02 4.89 1.78
N ILE A 37 8.45 4.42 2.89
CA ILE A 37 8.14 3.01 3.07
C ILE A 37 6.64 2.81 2.92
N TYR A 38 6.25 1.68 2.35
CA TYR A 38 4.85 1.28 2.28
C TYR A 38 4.68 -0.19 2.66
N ARG A 39 3.54 -0.51 3.26
CA ARG A 39 3.10 -1.87 3.57
C ARG A 39 1.67 -2.07 3.10
N PHE A 40 1.35 -3.26 2.62
CA PHE A 40 0.01 -3.62 2.21
C PHE A 40 -0.31 -5.08 2.50
N THR A 41 -1.60 -5.37 2.59
CA THR A 41 -2.16 -6.72 2.58
C THR A 41 -3.41 -6.75 1.69
N ALA A 42 -3.70 -7.88 1.05
CA ALA A 42 -5.03 -8.15 0.53
C ALA A 42 -5.84 -8.97 1.54
N ILE A 43 -7.15 -8.73 1.62
CA ILE A 43 -8.08 -9.46 2.50
C ILE A 43 -9.40 -9.72 1.76
N GLU A 44 -10.15 -10.71 2.22
CA GLU A 44 -11.54 -10.93 1.84
C GLU A 44 -12.47 -10.28 2.87
N ARG A 45 -13.45 -9.51 2.41
CA ARG A 45 -14.49 -8.87 3.25
C ARG A 45 -15.71 -8.61 2.39
N ASP A 46 -16.91 -8.85 2.92
CA ASP A 46 -18.19 -8.59 2.22
C ASP A 46 -18.22 -9.17 0.80
N ASP A 47 -17.82 -10.44 0.66
CA ASP A 47 -17.71 -11.20 -0.59
C ASP A 47 -16.82 -10.56 -1.66
N LYS A 48 -15.91 -9.66 -1.27
CA LYS A 48 -14.98 -8.96 -2.16
C LYS A 48 -13.56 -9.00 -1.64
N ILE A 49 -12.62 -8.79 -2.55
CA ILE A 49 -11.22 -8.56 -2.22
C ILE A 49 -11.01 -7.07 -1.95
N PHE A 50 -10.31 -6.77 -0.86
CA PHE A 50 -9.85 -5.44 -0.49
C PHE A 50 -8.34 -5.41 -0.41
N VAL A 51 -7.75 -4.28 -0.79
CA VAL A 51 -6.35 -3.98 -0.52
C VAL A 51 -6.29 -2.95 0.59
N CYS A 52 -5.53 -3.26 1.62
CA CYS A 52 -5.32 -2.43 2.81
C CYS A 52 -3.86 -2.03 2.87
N GLY A 53 -3.58 -0.74 3.07
CA GLY A 53 -2.20 -0.28 3.12
C GLY A 53 -1.96 0.95 3.96
N ALA A 54 -0.68 1.13 4.27
CA ALA A 54 -0.13 2.27 4.97
C ALA A 54 1.21 2.66 4.34
N TYR A 55 1.58 3.92 4.51
CA TYR A 55 2.90 4.43 4.13
C TYR A 55 3.38 5.45 5.16
N ALA A 56 4.70 5.59 5.29
CA ALA A 56 5.36 6.69 5.99
C ALA A 56 6.47 7.23 5.12
N GLY A 57 6.79 8.51 5.29
CA GLY A 57 7.97 9.11 4.69
C GLY A 57 8.77 9.90 5.71
N SER A 58 10.09 9.93 5.54
CA SER A 58 11.03 10.69 6.36
C SER A 58 11.93 11.59 5.52
N GLY A 59 12.43 12.69 6.09
CA GLY A 59 13.32 13.64 5.42
C GLY A 59 12.62 14.94 5.02
N SER A 60 12.78 15.34 3.76
CA SER A 60 12.33 16.61 3.17
C SER A 60 10.86 16.98 3.47
N SER A 61 10.59 18.29 3.62
CA SER A 61 9.23 18.81 3.84
C SER A 61 8.29 18.61 2.64
N LEU A 62 8.83 18.36 1.45
CA LEU A 62 8.06 18.05 0.23
C LEU A 62 7.72 16.55 0.10
N ASN A 63 8.30 15.69 0.96
CA ASN A 63 8.12 14.24 0.92
C ASN A 63 6.62 13.82 0.93
N PRO A 64 5.74 14.40 1.77
CA PRO A 64 4.31 14.07 1.73
C PRO A 64 3.66 14.30 0.36
N ALA A 65 4.08 15.35 -0.36
CA ALA A 65 3.56 15.65 -1.70
C ALA A 65 4.10 14.68 -2.75
N PHE A 66 5.39 14.33 -2.70
CA PHE A 66 5.98 13.32 -3.58
C PHE A 66 5.33 11.95 -3.40
N ASN A 67 5.19 11.50 -2.14
CA ASN A 67 4.57 10.22 -1.80
C ASN A 67 3.12 10.14 -2.29
N ASN A 68 2.34 11.18 -2.04
CA ASN A 68 0.96 11.23 -2.50
C ASN A 68 0.87 11.16 -4.03
N GLN A 69 1.72 11.87 -4.75
CA GLN A 69 1.74 11.81 -6.22
C GLN A 69 2.15 10.44 -6.75
N LEU A 70 3.14 9.79 -6.13
CA LEU A 70 3.53 8.42 -6.46
C LEU A 70 2.37 7.45 -6.23
N LEU A 71 1.75 7.49 -5.05
CA LEU A 71 0.62 6.63 -4.70
C LEU A 71 -0.58 6.86 -5.62
N ARG A 72 -0.87 8.10 -6.02
CA ARG A 72 -1.93 8.43 -6.99
C ARG A 72 -1.75 7.76 -8.35
N ARG A 73 -0.50 7.61 -8.80
CA ARG A 73 -0.16 6.97 -10.08
C ARG A 73 -0.01 5.46 -9.96
N SER A 74 0.11 4.94 -8.74
CA SER A 74 0.33 3.53 -8.45
C SER A 74 -0.96 2.72 -8.58
N THR A 75 -0.80 1.42 -8.80
CA THR A 75 -1.89 0.50 -9.13
C THR A 75 -1.80 -0.77 -8.30
N VAL A 76 -2.92 -1.47 -8.16
CA VAL A 76 -2.96 -2.88 -7.76
C VAL A 76 -3.15 -3.70 -9.03
N THR A 77 -2.34 -4.75 -9.18
CA THR A 77 -2.45 -5.72 -10.26
C THR A 77 -2.72 -7.12 -9.73
N VAL A 78 -3.39 -7.92 -10.57
CA VAL A 78 -3.57 -9.37 -10.37
C VAL A 78 -3.27 -10.01 -11.72
N ASN A 79 -2.34 -10.96 -11.75
CA ASN A 79 -1.91 -11.60 -13.00
C ASN A 79 -1.51 -10.60 -14.10
N GLY A 80 -0.92 -9.46 -13.71
CA GLY A 80 -0.51 -8.38 -14.62
C GLY A 80 -1.62 -7.43 -15.06
N GLU A 81 -2.88 -7.69 -14.71
CA GLU A 81 -4.01 -6.82 -15.03
C GLU A 81 -4.29 -5.83 -13.89
N THR A 82 -4.53 -4.56 -14.23
CA THR A 82 -4.85 -3.53 -13.23
C THR A 82 -6.27 -3.68 -12.72
N VAL A 83 -6.42 -3.99 -11.43
CA VAL A 83 -7.73 -4.16 -10.76
C VAL A 83 -8.12 -2.98 -9.87
N LEU A 84 -7.14 -2.19 -9.42
CA LEU A 84 -7.39 -0.96 -8.67
C LEU A 84 -6.39 0.13 -9.06
N ARG A 85 -6.88 1.34 -9.25
CA ARG A 85 -6.07 2.53 -9.55
C ARG A 85 -6.00 3.44 -8.34
N SER A 86 -4.86 4.11 -8.19
CA SER A 86 -4.55 5.05 -7.12
C SER A 86 -4.56 4.41 -5.73
N LEU A 87 -3.38 4.41 -5.12
CA LEU A 87 -3.13 3.98 -3.75
C LEU A 87 -3.10 5.14 -2.76
N ALA A 88 -3.51 6.33 -3.17
CA ALA A 88 -3.51 7.54 -2.34
C ALA A 88 -4.46 7.46 -1.13
N TYR A 89 -5.30 6.41 -1.07
CA TYR A 89 -6.14 6.13 0.08
C TYR A 89 -5.38 5.46 1.24
N PHE A 90 -4.16 4.94 1.01
CA PHE A 90 -3.37 4.31 2.06
C PHE A 90 -3.23 5.24 3.27
N TYR A 91 -3.18 4.64 4.46
CA TYR A 91 -3.00 5.39 5.69
C TYR A 91 -1.63 6.07 5.70
N SER A 92 -1.59 7.38 5.93
CA SER A 92 -0.35 8.12 6.10
C SER A 92 0.05 8.06 7.58
N ALA A 93 0.95 7.15 7.92
CA ALA A 93 1.50 7.04 9.26
C ALA A 93 2.49 8.19 9.55
N SER A 94 2.81 8.40 10.83
CA SER A 94 3.86 9.34 11.22
C SER A 94 5.22 8.87 10.70
N ALA A 95 6.16 9.81 10.52
CA ALA A 95 7.51 9.52 10.10
C ALA A 95 8.24 8.56 11.07
N ASP A 96 7.93 8.64 12.37
CA ASP A 96 8.53 7.78 13.41
C ASP A 96 8.22 6.29 13.22
N MET A 97 7.14 5.97 12.50
CA MET A 97 6.81 4.57 12.14
C MET A 97 7.72 4.03 11.04
N ALA A 98 8.62 4.84 10.46
CA ALA A 98 9.63 4.39 9.52
C ALA A 98 10.59 3.37 10.15
N ASP A 99 11.04 3.63 11.39
CA ASP A 99 11.99 2.78 12.11
C ASP A 99 11.41 1.40 12.45
N SER A 100 10.09 1.32 12.63
CA SER A 100 9.37 0.07 12.88
C SER A 100 8.85 -0.61 11.60
N LEU A 101 9.23 -0.11 10.42
CA LEU A 101 8.74 -0.58 9.12
C LEU A 101 7.20 -0.62 9.04
N LEU A 102 6.56 0.37 9.66
CA LEU A 102 5.11 0.52 9.85
C LEU A 102 4.43 -0.50 10.76
N VAL A 103 5.13 -1.46 11.35
CA VAL A 103 4.49 -2.47 12.21
C VAL A 103 3.73 -1.81 13.36
N GLY A 104 2.45 -2.16 13.52
CA GLY A 104 1.55 -1.54 14.49
C GLY A 104 0.75 -0.34 13.95
N SER A 105 1.02 0.12 12.73
CA SER A 105 0.26 1.21 12.09
C SER A 105 -1.12 0.73 11.64
N GLU A 106 -2.11 1.62 11.72
CA GLU A 106 -3.42 1.42 11.08
C GLU A 106 -3.27 1.28 9.57
N THR A 107 -4.29 0.70 8.93
CA THR A 107 -4.42 0.71 7.47
C THR A 107 -5.73 1.32 7.01
N ARG A 108 -5.73 1.76 5.75
CA ARG A 108 -6.95 2.10 5.01
C ARG A 108 -7.13 1.10 3.89
N CYS A 109 -8.36 0.62 3.74
CA CYS A 109 -8.72 -0.41 2.77
C CYS A 109 -9.60 0.13 1.65
N ARG A 110 -9.46 -0.45 0.46
CA ARG A 110 -10.35 -0.21 -0.66
C ARG A 110 -10.60 -1.51 -1.44
N SER A 111 -11.84 -1.70 -1.88
CA SER A 111 -12.21 -2.86 -2.67
C SER A 111 -11.57 -2.82 -4.06
N THR A 112 -11.14 -3.98 -4.55
CA THR A 112 -10.69 -4.20 -5.93
C THR A 112 -11.85 -4.54 -6.89
N SER A 113 -13.09 -4.61 -6.37
CA SER A 113 -14.29 -5.11 -7.06
C SER A 113 -14.24 -6.58 -7.50
N LEU A 114 -13.14 -7.30 -7.24
CA LEU A 114 -13.06 -8.74 -7.43
C LEU A 114 -13.85 -9.46 -6.33
N ALA A 115 -14.47 -10.58 -6.69
CA ALA A 115 -15.18 -11.42 -5.73
C ALA A 115 -14.18 -12.16 -4.81
N ALA A 116 -14.57 -12.41 -3.56
CA ALA A 116 -13.81 -13.28 -2.68
C ALA A 116 -13.65 -14.67 -3.31
N GLY A 117 -12.47 -15.28 -3.16
CA GLY A 117 -12.12 -16.56 -3.76
C GLY A 117 -11.94 -16.56 -5.28
N SER A 118 -12.11 -15.43 -5.99
CA SER A 118 -11.93 -15.40 -7.44
C SER A 118 -10.46 -15.54 -7.86
N VAL A 119 -9.54 -15.13 -6.98
CA VAL A 119 -8.08 -15.26 -7.14
C VAL A 119 -7.43 -15.49 -5.77
N PRO A 120 -6.28 -16.17 -5.70
CA PRO A 120 -5.45 -16.22 -4.48
C PRO A 120 -5.01 -14.81 -4.06
N LEU A 121 -5.02 -14.53 -2.75
CA LEU A 121 -4.69 -13.18 -2.23
C LEU A 121 -3.21 -12.83 -2.42
N GLU A 122 -2.34 -13.82 -2.51
CA GLU A 122 -0.92 -13.69 -2.81
C GLU A 122 -0.63 -13.22 -4.26
N GLU A 123 -1.59 -13.40 -5.18
CA GLU A 123 -1.49 -12.87 -6.55
C GLU A 123 -1.80 -11.37 -6.64
N VAL A 124 -2.36 -10.79 -5.58
CA VAL A 124 -2.64 -9.36 -5.50
C VAL A 124 -1.35 -8.60 -5.20
N GLN A 125 -0.89 -7.81 -6.18
CA GLN A 125 0.36 -7.07 -6.11
C GLN A 125 0.13 -5.58 -6.15
N VAL A 126 0.97 -4.82 -5.44
CA VAL A 126 1.06 -3.37 -5.56
C VAL A 126 2.20 -3.02 -6.51
N GLU A 127 1.89 -2.20 -7.51
CA GLU A 127 2.84 -1.66 -8.46
C GLU A 127 3.00 -0.15 -8.26
N LEU A 128 4.16 0.24 -7.74
CA LEU A 128 4.53 1.65 -7.64
C LEU A 128 5.03 2.17 -8.98
N ARG A 129 4.31 3.13 -9.56
CA ARG A 129 4.67 3.74 -10.84
C ARG A 129 5.68 4.87 -10.63
N GLN A 130 6.95 4.49 -10.53
CA GLN A 130 8.08 5.41 -10.46
C GLN A 130 8.19 6.24 -11.75
N GLY A 131 8.71 7.45 -11.62
CA GLY A 131 8.90 8.39 -12.73
C GLY A 131 8.93 9.83 -12.22
N ARG A 132 9.21 10.78 -13.12
CA ARG A 132 9.28 12.21 -12.75
C ARG A 132 7.95 12.68 -12.15
N VAL A 133 7.98 13.09 -10.89
CA VAL A 133 6.85 13.69 -10.19
C VAL A 133 7.02 15.20 -10.24
N THR A 134 6.09 15.89 -10.90
CA THR A 134 6.01 17.36 -10.86
C THR A 134 5.00 17.76 -9.80
N ILE A 135 5.47 18.38 -8.71
CA ILE A 135 4.60 19.07 -7.77
C ILE A 135 4.32 20.45 -8.36
N ARG A 136 3.04 20.76 -8.61
CA ARG A 136 2.62 22.14 -8.89
C ARG A 136 2.28 22.77 -7.54
N THR A 137 3.13 23.68 -7.08
CA THR A 137 2.88 24.60 -5.96
C THR A 137 1.96 25.72 -6.41
#